data_AF-A0A137P596-F1
#
_entry.id   AF-A0A137P596-F1
#
_cell.length_a   1.000
_cell.length_b   1.000
_cell.length_c   1.000
_cell.angle_alpha   90.00
_cell.angle_beta   90.00
_cell.angle_gamma   90.00
#
_symmetry.space_group_name_H-M   'P 1'
#
loop_
_entity.id
_entity.type
_entity.pdbx_description
1 polymer ?
#
loop_
_entity_poly.entity_id
_entity_poly.type
_entity_poly.pdbx_seq_one_letter_code
_entity_poly.pdbx_strand_id
1 'polypeptide(L)'
;TIFNLKHFNPKSTPSPLLAAIHYCGYQYYSQKTIELTDYMDRYSKTNLKRILLKPSLSNAQAILIYSYTHQSRGELNLARKYQSHLIHMCSALGIHIDTKMFSESTQFNRKTLFLKLAVVGNSLNGGLKPYLNYVPDLPEFDSRLYDSKWQQLPSSLNKYSDPDKVKRGLISTYTTIVHEFCDQILYLLNVRDTTEITCKTFEKLKSYYTSHLYRAQCLFFEYPQYSTELEYFSSFIKLNYYDIGIGLLDELCVNPLTEAYSTQRLLELSDSIADLIITSETTHIFYHYYLQLAALTYLNRYKSLNASKQQLTKVKFKRIMDYLSSSPACNNSITSILELGLKLTS
;
A
#
# COMPACT_ATOMS: atom_id res chain seq x y z
N THR A 1 6.05 2.47 -6.86
CA THR A 1 7.25 3.04 -7.47
C THR A 1 7.41 4.41 -6.90
N ILE A 2 8.62 4.74 -6.48
CA ILE A 2 8.95 6.04 -5.87
C ILE A 2 9.82 6.88 -6.81
N PHE A 3 10.58 6.19 -7.68
CA PHE A 3 11.44 6.79 -8.69
C PHE A 3 11.63 5.80 -9.86
N ASN A 4 12.09 6.34 -10.98
CA ASN A 4 12.45 5.61 -12.19
C ASN A 4 13.66 4.69 -11.97
N LEU A 5 13.50 3.39 -12.23
CA LEU A 5 14.58 2.40 -12.16
C LEU A 5 15.41 2.34 -13.45
N LYS A 6 14.85 2.70 -14.61
CA LYS A 6 15.52 2.69 -15.93
C LYS A 6 16.84 3.46 -15.98
N HIS A 7 16.91 4.55 -15.24
CA HIS A 7 18.09 5.42 -15.19
C HIS A 7 18.79 5.40 -13.83
N PHE A 8 18.48 4.40 -12.99
CA PHE A 8 19.10 4.27 -11.68
C PHE A 8 20.59 3.90 -11.81
N ASN A 9 21.44 4.65 -11.12
CA ASN A 9 22.87 4.37 -11.05
C ASN A 9 23.36 4.70 -9.63
N PRO A 10 23.73 3.70 -8.80
CA PRO A 10 24.17 3.91 -7.43
C PRO A 10 25.33 4.91 -7.27
N LYS A 11 26.17 5.07 -8.31
CA LYS A 11 27.32 5.98 -8.27
C LYS A 11 26.91 7.46 -8.42
N SER A 12 25.81 7.74 -9.12
CA SER A 12 25.31 9.10 -9.34
C SER A 12 24.04 9.42 -8.55
N THR A 13 23.38 8.41 -7.96
CA THR A 13 22.24 8.59 -7.07
C THR A 13 22.63 9.43 -5.86
N PRO A 14 21.86 10.49 -5.52
CA PRO A 14 22.14 11.31 -4.33
C PRO A 14 22.25 10.46 -3.06
N SER A 15 23.31 10.70 -2.28
CA SER A 15 23.61 9.97 -1.03
C SER A 15 22.39 9.79 -0.12
N PRO A 16 21.52 10.80 0.10
CA PRO A 16 20.38 10.61 1.00
C PRO A 16 19.32 9.63 0.50
N LEU A 17 19.09 9.57 -0.80
CA LEU A 17 18.17 8.61 -1.41
C LEU A 17 18.76 7.20 -1.34
N LEU A 18 20.05 7.05 -1.66
CA LEU A 18 20.73 5.75 -1.55
C LEU A 18 20.72 5.22 -0.12
N ALA A 19 20.91 6.09 0.87
CA ALA A 19 20.82 5.73 2.27
C ALA A 19 19.43 5.21 2.67
N ALA A 20 18.36 5.82 2.17
CA ALA A 20 16.99 5.36 2.40
C ALA A 20 16.72 4.01 1.73
N ILE A 21 17.20 3.81 0.49
CA ILE A 21 17.11 2.53 -0.22
C ILE A 21 17.83 1.42 0.55
N HIS A 22 19.08 1.65 0.98
CA HIS A 22 19.83 0.68 1.77
C HIS A 22 19.14 0.35 3.10
N TYR A 23 18.65 1.36 3.82
CA TYR A 23 17.93 1.14 5.07
C TYR A 23 16.66 0.33 4.86
N CYS A 24 15.86 0.67 3.85
CA CYS A 24 14.65 -0.08 3.50
C CYS A 24 15.00 -1.54 3.15
N GLY A 25 15.95 -1.76 2.24
CA GLY A 25 16.41 -3.11 1.89
C GLY A 25 16.94 -3.90 3.09
N TYR A 26 17.68 -3.24 3.98
CA TYR A 26 18.14 -3.84 5.23
C TYR A 26 16.99 -4.30 6.13
N GLN A 27 15.87 -3.57 6.21
CA GLN A 27 14.72 -4.01 7.00
C GLN A 27 14.13 -5.33 6.51
N TYR A 28 14.32 -5.68 5.24
CA TYR A 28 13.87 -6.95 4.64
C TYR A 28 14.98 -8.00 4.51
N TYR A 29 16.20 -7.68 4.94
CA TYR A 29 17.30 -8.62 4.92
C TYR A 29 17.16 -9.65 6.05
N SER A 30 17.30 -10.94 5.74
CA SER A 30 17.08 -12.02 6.71
C SER A 30 18.24 -12.21 7.69
N GLN A 31 19.46 -11.90 7.29
CA GLN A 31 20.67 -12.16 8.08
C GLN A 31 21.10 -10.90 8.87
N LYS A 32 20.27 -10.46 9.81
CA LYS A 32 20.57 -9.28 10.63
C LYS A 32 21.44 -9.64 11.83
N THR A 33 22.57 -8.95 12.00
CA THR A 33 23.32 -8.94 13.28
C THR A 33 22.94 -7.71 14.10
N ILE A 34 23.19 -7.74 15.41
CA ILE A 34 22.91 -6.61 16.31
C ILE A 34 23.74 -5.39 15.88
N GLU A 35 25.02 -5.58 15.57
CA GLU A 35 25.94 -4.51 15.17
C GLU A 35 25.49 -3.85 13.87
N LEU A 36 25.05 -4.66 12.90
CA LEU A 36 24.54 -4.14 11.62
C LEU A 36 23.20 -3.41 11.82
N THR A 37 22.35 -3.89 12.73
CA THR A 37 21.09 -3.22 13.10
C THR A 37 21.38 -1.85 13.69
N ASP A 38 22.25 -1.78 14.69
CA ASP A 38 22.64 -0.53 15.36
C ASP A 38 23.32 0.45 14.40
N TYR A 39 24.14 -0.06 13.49
CA TYR A 39 24.74 0.74 12.44
C TYR A 39 23.67 1.33 11.52
N MET A 40 22.77 0.52 10.99
CA MET A 40 21.73 0.96 10.04
C MET A 40 20.74 1.94 10.67
N ASP A 41 20.38 1.75 11.94
CA ASP A 41 19.51 2.66 12.66
C ASP A 41 20.19 4.00 12.99
N ARG A 42 21.49 4.00 13.34
CA ARG A 42 22.25 5.25 13.51
C ARG A 42 22.44 5.98 12.19
N TYR A 43 22.72 5.23 11.12
CA TYR A 43 22.92 5.76 9.77
C TYR A 43 21.64 6.40 9.24
N SER A 44 20.48 5.74 9.38
CA SER A 44 19.18 6.28 8.96
C SER A 44 18.79 7.53 9.75
N LYS A 45 18.93 7.52 11.08
CA LYS A 45 18.69 8.69 11.95
C LYS A 45 19.55 9.89 11.55
N THR A 46 20.83 9.66 11.28
CA THR A 46 21.77 10.72 10.87
C THR A 46 21.39 11.27 9.50
N ASN A 47 21.05 10.41 8.54
CA ASN A 47 20.61 10.83 7.22
C ASN A 47 19.31 11.64 7.26
N LEU A 48 18.32 11.20 8.06
CA LEU A 48 17.05 11.91 8.26
C LEU A 48 17.26 13.32 8.79
N LYS A 49 18.05 13.49 9.87
CA LYS A 49 18.37 14.82 10.41
C LYS A 49 18.97 15.76 9.36
N ARG A 50 19.78 15.21 8.44
CA ARG A 50 20.44 15.98 7.37
C ARG A 50 19.47 16.44 6.27
N ILE A 51 18.43 15.66 5.97
CA ILE A 51 17.53 15.96 4.83
C ILE A 51 16.26 16.73 5.18
N LEU A 52 15.81 16.69 6.43
CA LEU A 52 14.51 17.27 6.83
C LEU A 52 14.35 18.76 6.47
N LEU A 53 15.45 19.53 6.49
CA LEU A 53 15.45 20.97 6.22
C LEU A 53 16.03 21.33 4.84
N LYS A 54 16.22 20.35 3.95
CA LYS A 54 16.82 20.57 2.63
C LYS A 54 15.88 20.07 1.54
N PRO A 55 14.91 20.87 1.08
CA PRO A 55 13.98 20.46 0.04
C PRO A 55 14.74 20.09 -1.24
N SER A 56 14.60 18.85 -1.68
CA SER A 56 15.02 18.36 -2.99
C SER A 56 14.20 17.14 -3.36
N LEU A 57 14.07 16.86 -4.66
CA LEU A 57 13.30 15.70 -5.13
C LEU A 57 13.83 14.39 -4.52
N SER A 58 15.15 14.22 -4.43
CA SER A 58 15.77 13.04 -3.84
C SER A 58 15.53 12.94 -2.33
N ASN A 59 15.50 14.07 -1.62
CA ASN A 59 15.23 14.09 -0.19
C ASN A 59 13.77 13.78 0.10
N ALA A 60 12.84 14.26 -0.72
CA ALA A 60 11.43 13.91 -0.62
C ALA A 60 11.21 12.41 -0.88
N GLN A 61 11.83 11.86 -1.92
CA GLN A 61 11.81 10.42 -2.19
C GLN A 61 12.40 9.61 -1.03
N ALA A 62 13.50 10.06 -0.43
CA ALA A 62 14.10 9.41 0.74
C ALA A 62 13.14 9.42 1.95
N ILE A 63 12.51 10.56 2.26
CA ILE A 63 11.51 10.67 3.34
C ILE A 63 10.33 9.73 3.09
N LEU A 64 9.84 9.66 1.84
CA LEU A 64 8.76 8.74 1.47
C LEU A 64 9.16 7.27 1.74
N ILE A 65 10.36 6.85 1.32
CA ILE A 65 10.89 5.51 1.60
C ILE A 65 10.92 5.24 3.10
N TYR A 66 11.53 6.14 3.90
CA TYR A 66 11.57 6.00 5.36
C TYR A 66 10.16 5.89 5.95
N SER A 67 9.22 6.72 5.49
CA SER A 67 7.85 6.70 6.00
C SER A 67 7.18 5.32 5.78
N TYR A 68 7.31 4.72 4.60
CA TYR A 68 6.79 3.38 4.33
C TYR A 68 7.50 2.30 5.14
N THR A 69 8.81 2.40 5.30
CA THR A 69 9.59 1.47 6.12
C THR A 69 9.17 1.50 7.59
N HIS A 70 8.90 2.68 8.15
CA HIS A 70 8.41 2.79 9.53
C HIS A 70 6.95 2.34 9.65
N GLN A 71 6.12 2.61 8.64
CA GLN A 71 4.75 2.14 8.59
C GLN A 71 4.68 0.60 8.56
N SER A 72 5.50 -0.06 7.74
CA SER A 72 5.53 -1.54 7.67
C SER A 72 6.04 -2.19 8.96
N ARG A 73 6.81 -1.46 9.77
CA ARG A 73 7.23 -1.86 11.12
C ARG A 73 6.19 -1.59 12.21
N GLY A 74 5.03 -1.01 11.87
CA GLY A 74 4.00 -0.63 12.83
C GLY A 74 4.31 0.66 13.60
N GLU A 75 5.35 1.39 13.24
CA GLU A 75 5.76 2.65 13.89
C GLU A 75 4.95 3.84 13.31
N LEU A 76 3.62 3.74 13.38
CA LEU A 76 2.68 4.62 12.68
C LEU A 76 2.86 6.10 13.04
N ASN A 77 3.12 6.41 14.32
CA ASN A 77 3.36 7.78 14.76
C ASN A 77 4.59 8.41 14.10
N LEU A 78 5.64 7.63 13.91
CA LEU A 78 6.87 8.11 13.28
C LEU A 78 6.69 8.23 11.76
N ALA A 79 6.05 7.24 11.14
CA ALA A 79 5.70 7.28 9.73
C ALA A 79 4.88 8.54 9.38
N ARG A 80 3.87 8.87 10.20
CA ARG A 80 3.02 10.07 10.03
C ARG A 80 3.80 11.37 10.14
N LYS A 81 4.76 11.48 11.08
CA LYS A 81 5.65 12.65 11.18
C LYS A 81 6.45 12.85 9.88
N TYR A 82 6.97 11.76 9.31
CA TYR A 82 7.69 11.83 8.03
C TYR A 82 6.76 12.16 6.86
N GLN A 83 5.55 11.64 6.83
CA GLN A 83 4.53 11.97 5.84
C GLN A 83 4.12 13.45 5.89
N SER A 84 3.93 14.02 7.09
CA SER A 84 3.68 15.45 7.26
C SER A 84 4.85 16.30 6.73
N HIS A 85 6.10 15.94 7.06
CA HIS A 85 7.26 16.62 6.49
C HIS A 85 7.38 16.47 4.97
N LEU A 86 7.03 15.30 4.43
CA LEU A 86 6.99 15.05 2.99
C LEU A 86 6.02 16.03 2.30
N ILE A 87 4.83 16.22 2.86
CA ILE A 87 3.83 17.17 2.34
C ILE A 87 4.42 18.58 2.23
N HIS A 88 5.00 19.09 3.31
CA HIS A 88 5.62 20.42 3.31
C HIS A 88 6.77 20.53 2.31
N MET A 89 7.63 19.51 2.22
CA MET A 89 8.75 19.49 1.28
C MET A 89 8.28 19.48 -0.17
N CYS A 90 7.31 18.64 -0.50
CA CYS A 90 6.75 18.54 -1.84
C CYS A 90 6.01 19.82 -2.27
N SER A 91 5.30 20.46 -1.34
CA SER A 91 4.67 21.76 -1.56
C SER A 91 5.72 22.83 -1.88
N ALA A 92 6.78 22.93 -1.07
CA ALA A 92 7.88 23.88 -1.29
C ALA A 92 8.64 23.63 -2.62
N LEU A 93 8.71 22.39 -3.08
CA LEU A 93 9.31 22.02 -4.36
C LEU A 93 8.42 22.31 -5.58
N GLY A 94 7.14 22.65 -5.37
CA GLY A 94 6.18 22.86 -6.45
C GLY A 94 5.99 21.62 -7.32
N ILE A 95 5.98 20.41 -6.74
CA ILE A 95 5.87 19.16 -7.52
C ILE A 95 4.53 19.02 -8.25
N HIS A 96 3.51 19.73 -7.77
CA HIS A 96 2.16 19.80 -8.35
C HIS A 96 2.12 20.65 -9.63
N ILE A 97 3.11 21.51 -9.86
CA ILE A 97 3.16 22.35 -11.06
C ILE A 97 3.51 21.47 -12.26
N ASP A 98 2.60 21.37 -13.22
CA ASP A 98 2.88 20.72 -14.50
C ASP A 98 3.67 21.66 -15.41
N THR A 99 4.83 21.21 -15.87
CA THR A 99 5.72 22.00 -16.70
C THR A 99 6.57 21.10 -17.57
N LYS A 100 6.85 21.57 -18.79
CA LYS A 100 7.66 20.85 -19.79
C LYS A 100 9.15 21.15 -19.67
N MET A 101 9.57 21.94 -18.67
CA MET A 101 10.98 22.34 -18.49
C MET A 101 11.90 21.21 -18.02
N PHE A 102 11.35 20.11 -17.51
CA PHE A 102 12.13 19.00 -16.98
C PHE A 102 12.33 17.90 -18.02
N SER A 103 13.43 17.15 -17.86
CA SER A 103 13.64 15.91 -18.62
C SER A 103 12.50 14.91 -18.36
N GLU A 104 12.24 14.00 -19.31
CA GLU A 104 11.21 12.97 -19.18
C GLU A 104 11.35 12.16 -17.88
N SER A 105 12.58 11.75 -17.53
CA SER A 105 12.88 11.02 -16.30
C SER A 105 12.57 11.83 -15.03
N THR A 106 12.90 13.12 -15.04
CA THR A 106 12.60 14.02 -13.92
C THR A 106 11.09 14.25 -13.80
N GLN A 107 10.39 14.42 -14.92
CA GLN A 107 8.94 14.59 -14.95
C GLN A 107 8.21 13.34 -14.45
N PHE A 108 8.68 12.15 -14.85
CA PHE A 108 8.21 10.88 -14.31
C PHE A 108 8.34 10.85 -12.78
N ASN A 109 9.53 11.12 -12.26
CA ASN A 109 9.78 11.11 -10.82
C ASN A 109 8.92 12.12 -10.05
N ARG A 110 8.74 13.33 -10.61
CA ARG A 110 7.87 14.36 -10.02
C ARG A 110 6.41 13.90 -9.96
N LYS A 111 5.86 13.42 -11.08
CA LYS A 111 4.47 12.96 -11.17
C LYS A 111 4.21 11.75 -10.26
N THR A 112 5.09 10.75 -10.29
CA THR A 112 4.99 9.59 -9.40
C THR A 112 5.05 10.00 -7.93
N LEU A 113 5.98 10.88 -7.55
CA LEU A 113 6.07 11.38 -6.18
C LEU A 113 4.80 12.14 -5.77
N PHE A 114 4.24 12.94 -6.67
CA PHE A 114 2.99 13.67 -6.43
C PHE A 114 1.80 12.74 -6.21
N LEU A 115 1.67 11.66 -6.99
CA LEU A 115 0.65 10.65 -6.77
C LEU A 115 0.84 9.91 -5.42
N LYS A 116 2.08 9.61 -5.01
CA LYS A 116 2.33 9.02 -3.69
C LYS A 116 2.08 9.99 -2.54
N LEU A 117 2.37 11.27 -2.73
CA LEU A 117 1.97 12.32 -1.81
C LEU A 117 0.44 12.37 -1.66
N ALA A 118 -0.30 12.24 -2.77
CA ALA A 118 -1.74 12.24 -2.75
C ALA A 118 -2.34 11.06 -1.99
N VAL A 119 -1.79 9.85 -2.19
CA VAL A 119 -2.15 8.66 -1.39
C VAL A 119 -1.89 8.92 0.10
N VAL A 120 -0.71 9.44 0.45
CA VAL A 120 -0.37 9.79 1.84
C VAL A 120 -1.36 10.79 2.43
N GLY A 121 -1.72 11.84 1.69
CA GLY A 121 -2.72 12.82 2.11
C GLY A 121 -4.07 12.18 2.42
N ASN A 122 -4.54 11.28 1.57
CA ASN A 122 -5.79 10.55 1.79
C ASN A 122 -5.72 9.59 2.99
N SER A 123 -4.62 8.84 3.15
CA SER A 123 -4.45 7.90 4.27
C SER A 123 -4.33 8.59 5.64
N LEU A 124 -3.97 9.86 5.69
CA LEU A 124 -3.93 10.65 6.93
C LEU A 124 -5.33 11.08 7.43
N ASN A 125 -6.37 11.00 6.59
CA ASN A 125 -7.72 11.48 6.92
C ASN A 125 -8.59 10.50 7.75
N GLY A 126 -8.01 9.43 8.32
CA GLY A 126 -8.74 8.47 9.15
C GLY A 126 -9.19 9.01 10.53
N GLY A 127 -9.89 8.17 11.32
CA GLY A 127 -10.57 8.52 12.59
C GLY A 127 -9.73 9.10 13.75
N LEU A 128 -8.47 9.50 13.53
CA LEU A 128 -7.58 10.10 14.53
C LEU A 128 -7.23 11.59 14.26
N LYS A 129 -8.13 12.37 13.63
CA LYS A 129 -8.11 13.85 13.43
C LYS A 129 -7.16 14.37 12.31
N PRO A 130 -7.21 15.68 11.96
CA PRO A 130 -8.28 16.45 11.33
C PRO A 130 -7.95 16.81 9.86
N TYR A 131 -9.00 17.08 9.09
CA TYR A 131 -9.05 17.59 7.72
C TYR A 131 -8.02 18.66 7.38
N LEU A 132 -6.91 18.27 6.76
CA LEU A 132 -6.19 19.16 5.85
C LEU A 132 -5.91 18.35 4.58
N ASN A 133 -6.78 18.51 3.60
CA ASN A 133 -6.48 18.05 2.25
C ASN A 133 -5.37 18.96 1.69
N TYR A 134 -4.12 18.63 2.02
CA TYR A 134 -2.94 19.39 1.57
C TYR A 134 -2.58 19.09 0.11
N VAL A 135 -3.29 18.16 -0.52
CA VAL A 135 -2.99 17.71 -1.86
C VAL A 135 -3.85 18.55 -2.79
N PRO A 136 -3.26 19.51 -3.53
CA PRO A 136 -3.99 20.18 -4.58
C PRO A 136 -4.47 19.13 -5.58
N ASP A 137 -5.54 19.48 -6.28
CA ASP A 137 -5.86 19.03 -7.62
C ASP A 137 -4.95 17.95 -8.21
N LEU A 138 -5.41 16.68 -8.17
CA LEU A 138 -4.70 15.61 -8.85
C LEU A 138 -4.42 15.98 -10.31
N PRO A 139 -3.25 15.59 -10.84
CA PRO A 139 -2.92 15.86 -12.24
C PRO A 139 -3.83 15.02 -13.13
N GLU A 140 -3.89 15.27 -14.43
CA GLU A 140 -4.60 14.33 -15.31
C GLU A 140 -3.96 12.93 -15.27
N PHE A 141 -4.80 11.90 -15.38
CA PHE A 141 -4.34 10.52 -15.43
C PHE A 141 -3.43 10.30 -16.65
N ASP A 142 -2.17 9.94 -16.41
CA ASP A 142 -1.16 9.78 -17.45
C ASP A 142 -0.74 8.31 -17.57
N SER A 143 -1.27 7.61 -18.57
CA SER A 143 -1.00 6.18 -18.79
C SER A 143 0.48 5.88 -19.07
N ARG A 144 1.27 6.88 -19.51
CA ARG A 144 2.70 6.73 -19.79
C ARG A 144 3.53 6.47 -18.52
N LEU A 145 2.97 6.76 -17.34
CA LEU A 145 3.61 6.46 -16.05
C LEU A 145 3.65 4.96 -15.74
N TYR A 146 2.86 4.14 -16.46
CA TYR A 146 2.74 2.70 -16.19
C TYR A 146 3.39 1.83 -17.28
N ASP A 147 4.25 2.43 -18.11
CA ASP A 147 5.13 1.67 -19.00
C ASP A 147 6.18 0.90 -18.17
N SER A 148 6.24 -0.42 -18.36
CA SER A 148 7.12 -1.32 -17.60
C SER A 148 8.60 -0.97 -17.77
N LYS A 149 8.99 -0.27 -18.85
CA LYS A 149 10.36 0.20 -19.07
C LYS A 149 10.87 1.08 -17.92
N TRP A 150 9.98 1.80 -17.22
CA TRP A 150 10.35 2.65 -16.09
C TRP A 150 10.76 1.84 -14.85
N GLN A 151 10.35 0.58 -14.77
CA GLN A 151 10.65 -0.33 -13.66
C GLN A 151 11.81 -1.29 -13.96
N GLN A 152 12.35 -1.27 -15.18
CA GLN A 152 13.48 -2.12 -15.55
C GLN A 152 14.79 -1.51 -15.06
N LEU A 153 15.63 -2.31 -14.41
CA LEU A 153 16.99 -1.88 -14.07
C LEU A 153 17.90 -1.88 -15.32
N PRO A 154 18.89 -0.98 -15.40
CA PRO A 154 19.93 -1.04 -16.42
C PRO A 154 20.65 -2.38 -16.40
N SER A 155 21.07 -2.87 -17.57
CA SER A 155 21.83 -4.12 -17.70
C SER A 155 23.11 -4.15 -16.86
N SER A 156 23.74 -3.00 -16.64
CA SER A 156 24.90 -2.84 -15.77
C SER A 156 24.66 -3.20 -14.30
N LEU A 157 23.40 -3.24 -13.86
CA LEU A 157 22.98 -3.58 -12.50
C LEU A 157 22.33 -4.97 -12.41
N ASN A 158 22.35 -5.78 -13.48
CA ASN A 158 21.75 -7.12 -13.48
C ASN A 158 22.29 -8.02 -12.34
N LYS A 159 23.53 -7.82 -11.89
CA LYS A 159 24.13 -8.56 -10.77
C LYS A 159 23.45 -8.34 -9.41
N TYR A 160 22.63 -7.29 -9.28
CA TYR A 160 21.87 -6.97 -8.08
C TYR A 160 20.39 -7.35 -8.20
N SER A 161 20.00 -8.03 -9.28
CA SER A 161 18.63 -8.41 -9.59
C SER A 161 18.51 -9.92 -9.75
N ASP A 162 17.28 -10.41 -9.91
CA ASP A 162 17.03 -11.81 -10.29
C ASP A 162 17.85 -12.20 -11.54
N PRO A 163 18.57 -13.33 -11.54
CA PRO A 163 19.39 -13.75 -12.68
C PRO A 163 18.57 -13.99 -13.95
N ASP A 164 17.30 -14.40 -13.81
CA ASP A 164 16.41 -14.68 -14.92
C ASP A 164 15.88 -13.37 -15.54
N LYS A 165 16.23 -13.15 -16.81
CA LYS A 165 15.82 -11.95 -17.57
C LYS A 165 14.30 -11.86 -17.75
N VAL A 166 13.64 -12.99 -17.96
CA VAL A 166 12.19 -13.03 -18.16
C VAL A 166 11.51 -12.66 -16.85
N LYS A 167 11.96 -13.23 -15.73
CA LYS A 167 11.46 -12.90 -14.40
C LYS A 167 11.63 -11.41 -14.05
N ARG A 168 12.77 -10.79 -14.40
CA ARG A 168 12.96 -9.32 -14.22
C ARG A 168 11.94 -8.51 -15.01
N GLY A 169 11.67 -8.91 -16.26
CA GLY A 169 10.64 -8.30 -17.10
C GLY A 169 9.25 -8.44 -16.49
N LEU A 170 8.93 -9.64 -16.00
CA LEU A 170 7.66 -9.95 -15.34
C LEU A 170 7.43 -9.10 -14.09
N ILE A 171 8.43 -8.99 -13.20
CA ILE A 171 8.38 -8.13 -12.02
C ILE A 171 8.11 -6.68 -12.42
N SER A 172 8.77 -6.19 -13.47
CA SER A 172 8.60 -4.82 -13.96
C SER A 172 7.17 -4.57 -14.46
N THR A 173 6.64 -5.47 -15.28
CA THR A 173 5.26 -5.41 -15.81
C THR A 173 4.23 -5.52 -14.69
N TYR A 174 4.42 -6.46 -13.77
CA TYR A 174 3.49 -6.63 -12.66
C TYR A 174 3.46 -5.39 -11.75
N THR A 175 4.64 -4.86 -11.46
CA THR A 175 4.81 -3.64 -10.67
C THR A 175 4.04 -2.46 -11.27
N THR A 176 4.02 -2.31 -12.60
CA THR A 176 3.23 -1.23 -13.22
C THR A 176 1.73 -1.49 -13.19
N ILE A 177 1.27 -2.73 -13.38
CA ILE A 177 -0.15 -3.09 -13.22
C ILE A 177 -0.65 -2.72 -11.82
N VAL A 178 0.09 -3.07 -10.77
CA VAL A 178 -0.28 -2.74 -9.38
C VAL A 178 -0.34 -1.23 -9.17
N HIS A 179 0.67 -0.50 -9.64
CA HIS A 179 0.68 0.95 -9.45
C HIS A 179 -0.43 1.66 -10.21
N GLU A 180 -0.71 1.21 -11.43
CA GLU A 180 -1.83 1.72 -12.21
C GLU A 180 -3.15 1.51 -11.47
N PHE A 181 -3.37 0.32 -10.91
CA PHE A 181 -4.54 0.03 -10.10
C PHE A 181 -4.65 0.93 -8.86
N CYS A 182 -3.58 1.05 -8.06
CA CYS A 182 -3.55 1.91 -6.88
C CYS A 182 -3.79 3.39 -7.23
N ASP A 183 -3.20 3.89 -8.32
CA ASP A 183 -3.34 5.28 -8.71
C ASP A 183 -4.76 5.53 -9.30
N GLN A 184 -5.36 4.59 -10.03
CA GLN A 184 -6.77 4.68 -10.46
C GLN A 184 -7.75 4.74 -9.28
N ILE A 185 -7.48 3.98 -8.20
CA ILE A 185 -8.23 4.09 -6.95
C ILE A 185 -8.14 5.51 -6.40
N LEU A 186 -6.93 6.09 -6.36
CA LEU A 186 -6.75 7.46 -5.90
C LEU A 186 -7.60 8.45 -6.72
N TYR A 187 -7.64 8.32 -8.05
CA TYR A 187 -8.51 9.15 -8.90
C TYR A 187 -10.00 8.93 -8.66
N LEU A 188 -10.40 7.70 -8.37
CA LEU A 188 -11.79 7.36 -8.03
C LEU A 188 -12.22 8.03 -6.72
N LEU A 189 -11.33 8.09 -5.73
CA LEU A 189 -11.60 8.68 -4.42
C LEU A 189 -11.50 10.21 -4.43
N ASN A 190 -10.73 10.78 -5.35
CA ASN A 190 -10.50 12.22 -5.46
C ASN A 190 -11.52 12.95 -6.37
N VAL A 191 -12.69 12.37 -6.61
CA VAL A 191 -13.74 13.04 -7.38
C VAL A 191 -14.28 14.20 -6.53
N ARG A 192 -13.87 15.42 -6.89
CA ARG A 192 -14.16 16.67 -6.17
C ARG A 192 -15.64 17.08 -6.15
N ASP A 193 -16.48 16.39 -6.91
CA ASP A 193 -17.86 16.78 -7.19
C ASP A 193 -18.93 15.93 -6.49
N THR A 194 -18.57 14.97 -5.63
CA THR A 194 -19.60 14.16 -4.96
C THR A 194 -19.60 14.37 -3.47
N THR A 195 -20.68 15.00 -3.01
CA THR A 195 -21.09 15.10 -1.61
C THR A 195 -21.35 13.75 -0.94
N GLU A 196 -21.23 12.60 -1.63
CA GLU A 196 -21.43 11.27 -1.05
C GLU A 196 -20.71 10.18 -1.87
N ILE A 197 -20.01 9.26 -1.19
CA ILE A 197 -19.65 7.97 -1.76
C ILE A 197 -20.94 7.23 -2.09
N THR A 198 -21.01 6.56 -3.26
CA THR A 198 -22.22 5.84 -3.70
C THR A 198 -21.90 4.40 -4.07
N CYS A 199 -22.92 3.55 -4.20
CA CYS A 199 -22.76 2.21 -4.76
C CYS A 199 -22.10 2.22 -6.15
N LYS A 200 -22.30 3.29 -6.96
CA LYS A 200 -21.63 3.42 -8.26
C LYS A 200 -20.11 3.56 -8.14
N THR A 201 -19.63 4.22 -7.09
CA THR A 201 -18.19 4.31 -6.77
C THR A 201 -17.62 2.91 -6.53
N PHE A 202 -18.32 2.08 -5.75
CA PHE A 202 -17.92 0.70 -5.49
C PHE A 202 -17.95 -0.18 -6.77
N GLU A 203 -18.97 -0.07 -7.61
CA GLU A 203 -19.01 -0.81 -8.89
C GLU A 203 -17.89 -0.37 -9.85
N LYS A 204 -17.51 0.91 -9.83
CA LYS A 204 -16.36 1.41 -10.61
C LYS A 204 -15.03 0.86 -10.07
N LEU A 205 -14.86 0.80 -8.75
CA LEU A 205 -13.71 0.12 -8.13
C LEU A 205 -13.63 -1.35 -8.58
N LYS A 206 -14.76 -2.06 -8.54
CA LYS A 206 -14.84 -3.45 -9.00
C LYS A 206 -14.46 -3.60 -10.46
N SER A 207 -14.90 -2.69 -11.33
CA SER A 207 -14.50 -2.67 -12.75
C SER A 207 -12.97 -2.53 -12.92
N TYR A 208 -12.34 -1.60 -12.20
CA TYR A 208 -10.88 -1.47 -12.20
C TYR A 208 -10.19 -2.74 -11.70
N TYR A 209 -10.66 -3.30 -10.59
CA TYR A 209 -10.14 -4.55 -10.03
C TYR A 209 -10.23 -5.70 -11.04
N THR A 210 -11.39 -5.93 -11.66
CA THR A 210 -11.57 -7.01 -12.65
C THR A 210 -10.65 -6.82 -13.86
N SER A 211 -10.51 -5.60 -14.36
CA SER A 211 -9.61 -5.31 -15.48
C SER A 211 -8.14 -5.61 -15.16
N HIS A 212 -7.66 -5.20 -13.98
CA HIS A 212 -6.26 -5.42 -13.58
C HIS A 212 -5.98 -6.88 -13.21
N LEU A 213 -6.94 -7.56 -12.58
CA LEU A 213 -6.82 -8.99 -12.30
C LEU A 213 -6.80 -9.80 -13.60
N TYR A 214 -7.60 -9.44 -14.61
CA TYR A 214 -7.56 -10.08 -15.91
C TYR A 214 -6.18 -9.93 -16.57
N ARG A 215 -5.59 -8.73 -16.55
CA ARG A 215 -4.21 -8.52 -17.04
C ARG A 215 -3.19 -9.37 -16.31
N ALA A 216 -3.32 -9.51 -14.99
CA ALA A 216 -2.47 -10.40 -14.20
C ALA A 216 -2.66 -11.88 -14.58
N GLN A 217 -3.90 -12.31 -14.85
CA GLN A 217 -4.21 -13.67 -15.32
C GLN A 217 -3.64 -13.95 -16.72
N CYS A 218 -3.63 -12.97 -17.62
CA CYS A 218 -2.95 -13.12 -18.92
C CYS A 218 -1.47 -13.49 -18.74
N LEU A 219 -0.78 -12.90 -17.76
CA LEU A 219 0.62 -13.22 -17.46
C LEU A 219 0.79 -14.66 -16.96
N PHE A 220 -0.19 -15.23 -16.24
CA PHE A 220 -0.17 -16.63 -15.85
C PHE A 220 -0.20 -17.58 -17.04
N PHE A 221 -1.02 -17.27 -18.04
CA PHE A 221 -1.10 -18.08 -19.25
C PHE A 221 0.16 -17.95 -20.11
N GLU A 222 0.75 -16.75 -20.16
CA GLU A 222 1.97 -16.48 -20.93
C GLU A 222 3.23 -17.04 -20.26
N TYR A 223 3.29 -17.06 -18.93
CA TYR A 223 4.45 -17.49 -18.16
C TYR A 223 4.11 -18.46 -17.02
N PRO A 224 3.59 -19.66 -17.33
CA PRO A 224 3.14 -20.62 -16.32
C PRO A 224 4.25 -21.08 -15.36
N GLN A 225 5.51 -21.00 -15.76
CA GLN A 225 6.67 -21.37 -14.93
C GLN A 225 6.93 -20.43 -13.74
N TYR A 226 6.33 -19.22 -13.72
CA TYR A 226 6.41 -18.28 -12.58
C TYR A 226 5.07 -18.16 -11.84
N SER A 227 4.27 -19.24 -11.83
CA SER A 227 2.94 -19.25 -11.23
C SER A 227 2.95 -18.79 -9.77
N THR A 228 3.90 -19.26 -8.96
CA THR A 228 4.04 -18.88 -7.56
C THR A 228 4.24 -17.37 -7.38
N GLU A 229 5.15 -16.77 -8.14
CA GLU A 229 5.37 -15.32 -8.09
C GLU A 229 4.16 -14.53 -8.57
N LEU A 230 3.51 -14.99 -9.65
CA LEU A 230 2.31 -14.37 -10.19
C LEU A 230 1.11 -14.47 -9.26
N GLU A 231 1.03 -15.51 -8.44
CA GLU A 231 -0.01 -15.70 -7.42
C GLU A 231 0.19 -14.76 -6.25
N TYR A 232 1.43 -14.69 -5.75
CA TYR A 232 1.82 -13.73 -4.73
C TYR A 232 1.43 -12.30 -5.15
N PHE A 233 1.80 -11.96 -6.37
CA PHE A 233 1.47 -10.72 -7.01
C PHE A 233 -0.04 -10.51 -7.07
N SER A 234 -0.79 -11.40 -7.72
CA SER A 234 -2.26 -11.30 -7.85
C SER A 234 -2.98 -11.16 -6.51
N SER A 235 -2.46 -11.81 -5.47
CA SER A 235 -2.96 -11.66 -4.09
C SER A 235 -2.82 -10.22 -3.59
N PHE A 236 -1.76 -9.51 -3.96
CA PHE A 236 -1.60 -8.09 -3.64
C PHE A 236 -2.69 -7.21 -4.27
N ILE A 237 -3.04 -7.40 -5.54
CA ILE A 237 -4.16 -6.66 -6.18
C ILE A 237 -5.47 -6.96 -5.45
N LYS A 238 -5.76 -8.23 -5.14
CA LYS A 238 -6.96 -8.64 -4.41
C LYS A 238 -7.04 -7.96 -3.04
N LEU A 239 -5.96 -8.00 -2.27
CA LEU A 239 -5.90 -7.39 -0.93
C LEU A 239 -6.10 -5.87 -0.98
N ASN A 240 -5.49 -5.17 -1.95
CA ASN A 240 -5.72 -3.73 -2.14
C ASN A 240 -7.18 -3.43 -2.52
N TYR A 241 -7.79 -4.24 -3.39
CA TYR A 241 -9.21 -4.12 -3.72
C TYR A 241 -10.10 -4.31 -2.48
N TYR A 242 -9.82 -5.33 -1.67
CA TYR A 242 -10.60 -5.61 -0.46
C TYR A 242 -10.47 -4.53 0.60
N ASP A 243 -9.26 -4.02 0.85
CA ASP A 243 -9.00 -2.93 1.81
C ASP A 243 -9.77 -1.66 1.45
N ILE A 244 -9.60 -1.19 0.21
CA ILE A 244 -10.31 0.00 -0.29
C ILE A 244 -11.81 -0.24 -0.35
N GLY A 245 -12.24 -1.44 -0.77
CA GLY A 245 -13.64 -1.83 -0.78
C GLY A 245 -14.28 -1.77 0.60
N ILE A 246 -13.57 -2.23 1.64
CA ILE A 246 -14.03 -2.13 3.03
C ILE A 246 -14.20 -0.66 3.42
N GLY A 247 -13.20 0.19 3.15
CA GLY A 247 -13.28 1.63 3.45
C GLY A 247 -14.50 2.30 2.79
N LEU A 248 -14.70 2.07 1.49
CA LEU A 248 -15.84 2.62 0.74
C LEU A 248 -17.20 2.16 1.29
N LEU A 249 -17.31 0.86 1.60
CA LEU A 249 -18.58 0.29 2.07
C LEU A 249 -18.89 0.69 3.51
N ASP A 250 -17.87 0.89 4.36
CA ASP A 250 -18.09 1.37 5.73
C ASP A 250 -18.65 2.79 5.75
N GLU A 251 -18.24 3.66 4.81
CA GLU A 251 -18.87 4.98 4.61
C GLU A 251 -20.33 4.85 4.14
N LEU A 252 -20.62 3.90 3.23
CA LEU A 252 -21.98 3.63 2.77
C LEU A 252 -22.90 3.02 3.84
N CYS A 253 -22.33 2.40 4.88
CA CYS A 253 -23.10 1.87 6.00
C CYS A 253 -23.75 2.97 6.87
N VAL A 254 -23.31 4.22 6.76
CA VAL A 254 -23.92 5.35 7.50
C VAL A 254 -25.32 5.68 6.95
N ASN A 255 -25.58 5.37 5.68
CA ASN A 255 -26.87 5.62 5.04
C ASN A 255 -27.79 4.38 5.21
N PRO A 256 -28.96 4.52 5.88
CA PRO A 256 -29.89 3.40 6.10
C PRO A 256 -30.38 2.73 4.81
N LEU A 257 -30.45 3.47 3.69
CA LEU A 257 -30.88 2.93 2.39
C LEU A 257 -29.87 1.94 1.81
N THR A 258 -28.59 2.07 2.16
CA THR A 258 -27.50 1.23 1.67
C THR A 258 -26.89 0.33 2.74
N GLU A 259 -27.32 0.44 4.00
CA GLU A 259 -26.74 -0.28 5.14
C GLU A 259 -26.77 -1.81 4.95
N ALA A 260 -27.91 -2.37 4.56
CA ALA A 260 -28.06 -3.82 4.41
C ALA A 260 -27.17 -4.38 3.30
N TYR A 261 -27.14 -3.71 2.14
CA TYR A 261 -26.25 -4.04 1.02
C TYR A 261 -24.78 -3.94 1.44
N SER A 262 -24.40 -2.82 2.07
CA SER A 262 -23.01 -2.53 2.42
C SER A 262 -22.51 -3.47 3.50
N THR A 263 -23.33 -3.77 4.51
CA THR A 263 -23.01 -4.76 5.55
C THR A 263 -22.77 -6.14 4.96
N GLN A 264 -23.62 -6.59 4.02
CA GLN A 264 -23.40 -7.87 3.35
C GLN A 264 -22.06 -7.87 2.58
N ARG A 265 -21.81 -6.83 1.78
CA ARG A 265 -20.56 -6.74 1.00
C ARG A 265 -19.31 -6.64 1.89
N LEU A 266 -19.38 -5.94 3.02
CA LEU A 266 -18.29 -5.86 4.00
C LEU A 266 -17.90 -7.25 4.52
N LEU A 267 -18.91 -8.07 4.85
CA LEU A 267 -18.67 -9.45 5.28
C LEU A 267 -18.05 -10.28 4.16
N GLU A 268 -18.56 -10.19 2.93
CA GLU A 268 -18.00 -10.92 1.78
C GLU A 268 -16.54 -10.54 1.47
N LEU A 269 -16.18 -9.25 1.59
CA LEU A 269 -14.78 -8.81 1.43
C LEU A 269 -13.90 -9.29 2.58
N SER A 270 -14.39 -9.21 3.82
CA SER A 270 -13.66 -9.68 5.01
C SER A 270 -13.43 -11.20 4.95
N ASP A 271 -14.43 -11.94 4.47
CA ASP A 271 -14.35 -13.37 4.21
C ASP A 271 -13.27 -13.66 3.16
N SER A 272 -13.29 -12.91 2.06
CA SER A 272 -12.33 -13.06 0.97
C SER A 272 -10.89 -12.74 1.41
N ILE A 273 -10.68 -11.77 2.30
CA ILE A 273 -9.38 -11.50 2.91
C ILE A 273 -8.93 -12.70 3.76
N ALA A 274 -9.81 -13.16 4.66
CA ALA A 274 -9.50 -14.24 5.60
C ALA A 274 -9.13 -15.53 4.86
N ASP A 275 -9.95 -15.92 3.88
CA ASP A 275 -9.70 -17.12 3.09
C ASP A 275 -8.41 -16.99 2.28
N LEU A 276 -8.21 -15.88 1.55
CA LEU A 276 -7.00 -15.67 0.76
C LEU A 276 -5.71 -15.79 1.59
N ILE A 277 -5.71 -15.25 2.82
CA ILE A 277 -4.52 -15.24 3.67
C ILE A 277 -4.33 -16.57 4.39
N ILE A 278 -5.38 -17.12 5.00
CA ILE A 278 -5.27 -18.33 5.83
C ILE A 278 -4.97 -19.57 4.98
N THR A 279 -5.41 -19.60 3.71
CA THR A 279 -5.08 -20.69 2.78
C THR A 279 -3.79 -20.47 2.01
N SER A 280 -3.11 -19.32 2.18
CA SER A 280 -1.87 -19.05 1.45
C SER A 280 -0.74 -19.91 2.01
N GLU A 281 0.00 -20.57 1.12
CA GLU A 281 1.22 -21.32 1.47
C GLU A 281 2.38 -20.38 1.81
N THR A 282 2.29 -19.12 1.37
CA THR A 282 3.32 -18.10 1.59
C THR A 282 2.89 -17.16 2.70
N THR A 283 3.83 -16.76 3.56
CA THR A 283 3.58 -15.72 4.56
C THR A 283 4.05 -14.37 4.02
N HIS A 284 3.21 -13.34 4.15
CA HIS A 284 3.59 -11.99 3.78
C HIS A 284 3.49 -11.04 4.97
N ILE A 285 4.43 -10.08 5.06
CA ILE A 285 4.51 -9.14 6.17
C ILE A 285 3.25 -8.26 6.33
N PHE A 286 2.47 -8.08 5.26
CA PHE A 286 1.23 -7.29 5.29
C PHE A 286 -0.01 -8.12 5.63
N TYR A 287 0.06 -9.46 5.67
CA TYR A 287 -1.11 -10.30 5.95
C TYR A 287 -1.72 -10.01 7.33
N HIS A 288 -0.87 -9.72 8.32
CA HIS A 288 -1.31 -9.30 9.64
C HIS A 288 -2.24 -8.08 9.59
N TYR A 289 -1.87 -7.04 8.83
CA TYR A 289 -2.67 -5.83 8.68
C TYR A 289 -4.06 -6.15 8.11
N TYR A 290 -4.12 -6.90 7.01
CA TYR A 290 -5.40 -7.22 6.36
C TYR A 290 -6.28 -8.14 7.22
N LEU A 291 -5.71 -9.10 7.93
CA LEU A 291 -6.46 -9.92 8.89
C LEU A 291 -7.01 -9.09 10.05
N GLN A 292 -6.23 -8.15 10.59
CA GLN A 292 -6.70 -7.22 11.60
C GLN A 292 -7.84 -6.34 11.07
N LEU A 293 -7.76 -5.85 9.83
CA LEU A 293 -8.83 -5.10 9.16
C LEU A 293 -10.12 -5.93 9.05
N ALA A 294 -10.03 -7.17 8.56
CA ALA A 294 -11.18 -8.07 8.45
C ALA A 294 -11.80 -8.36 9.83
N ALA A 295 -10.97 -8.64 10.84
CA ALA A 295 -11.41 -8.90 12.21
C ALA A 295 -12.11 -7.69 12.85
N LEU A 296 -11.56 -6.48 12.70
CA LEU A 296 -12.18 -5.25 13.18
C LEU A 296 -13.51 -4.99 12.47
N THR A 297 -13.59 -5.27 11.17
CA THR A 297 -14.82 -5.14 10.37
C THR A 297 -15.91 -6.08 10.89
N TYR A 298 -15.57 -7.35 11.17
CA TYR A 298 -16.49 -8.30 11.81
C TYR A 298 -16.99 -7.79 13.15
N LEU A 299 -16.10 -7.32 14.02
CA LEU A 299 -16.47 -6.80 15.34
C LEU A 299 -17.41 -5.60 15.24
N ASN A 300 -17.11 -4.65 14.35
CA ASN A 300 -17.91 -3.45 14.16
C ASN A 300 -19.34 -3.79 13.71
N ARG A 301 -19.50 -4.83 12.88
CA ARG A 301 -20.81 -5.20 12.31
C ARG A 301 -21.54 -6.28 13.09
N TYR A 302 -20.88 -7.00 14.01
CA TYR A 302 -21.43 -8.17 14.69
C TYR A 302 -22.84 -7.97 15.28
N LYS A 303 -23.07 -6.83 15.96
CA LYS A 303 -24.35 -6.54 16.63
C LYS A 303 -25.51 -6.28 15.67
N SER A 304 -25.26 -5.86 14.44
CA SER A 304 -26.31 -5.62 13.44
C SER A 304 -26.66 -6.87 12.63
N LEU A 305 -25.93 -7.97 12.84
CA LEU A 305 -26.18 -9.23 12.15
C LEU A 305 -27.29 -10.04 12.81
N ASN A 306 -28.02 -10.82 12.01
CA ASN A 306 -28.93 -11.84 12.52
C ASN A 306 -28.15 -13.03 13.14
N ALA A 307 -28.82 -13.84 13.95
CA ALA A 307 -28.19 -14.93 14.71
C ALA A 307 -27.38 -15.92 13.84
N SER A 308 -27.88 -16.26 12.65
CA SER A 308 -27.18 -17.16 11.72
C SER A 308 -25.86 -16.54 11.23
N LYS A 309 -25.89 -15.27 10.80
CA LYS A 309 -24.70 -14.54 10.35
C LYS A 309 -23.73 -14.29 11.51
N GLN A 310 -24.22 -13.98 12.71
CA GLN A 310 -23.40 -13.85 13.91
C GLN A 310 -22.59 -15.12 14.20
N GLN A 311 -23.22 -16.29 14.13
CA GLN A 311 -22.53 -17.54 14.36
C GLN A 311 -21.44 -17.80 13.30
N LEU A 312 -21.74 -17.55 12.02
CA LEU A 312 -20.75 -17.69 10.94
C LEU A 312 -19.58 -16.72 11.12
N THR A 313 -19.87 -15.44 11.39
CA THR A 313 -18.86 -14.42 11.65
C THR A 313 -18.00 -14.77 12.86
N LYS A 314 -18.58 -15.32 13.93
CA LYS A 314 -17.84 -15.79 15.12
C LYS A 314 -16.84 -16.88 14.78
N VAL A 315 -17.24 -17.88 13.98
CA VAL A 315 -16.35 -18.95 13.53
C VAL A 315 -15.18 -18.41 12.71
N LYS A 316 -15.46 -17.53 11.74
CA LYS A 316 -14.43 -16.93 10.89
C LYS A 316 -13.49 -16.03 11.69
N PHE A 317 -14.03 -15.21 12.58
CA PHE A 317 -13.24 -14.35 13.45
C PHE A 317 -12.33 -15.16 14.37
N LYS A 318 -12.81 -16.26 14.96
CA LYS A 318 -11.97 -17.17 15.75
C LYS A 318 -10.80 -17.74 14.91
N ARG A 319 -11.06 -18.17 13.67
CA ARG A 319 -10.02 -18.67 12.76
C ARG A 319 -8.93 -17.62 12.47
N ILE A 320 -9.33 -16.35 12.30
CA ILE A 320 -8.38 -15.24 12.17
C ILE A 320 -7.54 -15.09 13.45
N MET A 321 -8.17 -15.14 14.63
CA MET A 321 -7.47 -15.02 15.91
C MET A 321 -6.49 -16.16 16.15
N ASP A 322 -6.85 -17.39 15.80
CA ASP A 322 -5.96 -18.55 15.90
C ASP A 322 -4.73 -18.36 15.00
N TYR A 323 -4.92 -17.86 13.77
CA TYR A 323 -3.82 -17.53 12.86
C TYR A 323 -2.92 -16.42 13.42
N LEU A 324 -3.51 -15.31 13.87
CA LEU A 324 -2.76 -14.17 14.42
C LEU A 324 -1.95 -14.55 15.67
N SER A 325 -2.53 -15.36 16.56
CA SER A 325 -1.89 -15.83 17.80
C SER A 325 -0.70 -16.76 17.54
N SER A 326 -0.69 -17.47 16.41
CA SER A 326 0.40 -18.35 16.03
C SER A 326 1.66 -17.61 15.55
N SER A 327 1.55 -16.31 15.25
CA SER A 327 2.64 -15.52 14.69
C SER A 327 3.34 -14.64 15.75
N PRO A 328 4.67 -14.72 15.89
CA PRO A 328 5.43 -13.97 16.90
C PRO A 328 5.41 -12.45 16.67
N ALA A 329 4.96 -11.97 15.50
CA ALA A 329 4.82 -10.55 15.18
C ALA A 329 3.61 -9.86 15.86
N CYS A 330 2.76 -10.60 16.59
CA CYS A 330 1.39 -10.18 16.87
C CYS A 330 1.13 -9.50 18.24
N ASN A 331 2.17 -9.03 18.94
CA ASN A 331 1.97 -8.39 20.24
C ASN A 331 1.80 -6.87 20.09
N ASN A 332 0.65 -6.44 19.57
CA ASN A 332 0.27 -5.02 19.47
C ASN A 332 -1.11 -4.76 20.11
N SER A 333 -1.40 -3.49 20.41
CA SER A 333 -2.65 -3.09 21.07
C SER A 333 -3.91 -3.47 20.30
N ILE A 334 -3.82 -3.63 18.97
CA ILE A 334 -4.94 -4.07 18.13
C ILE A 334 -5.30 -5.52 18.46
N THR A 335 -4.31 -6.42 18.62
CA THR A 335 -4.57 -7.81 19.02
C THR A 335 -5.34 -7.87 20.34
N SER A 336 -4.97 -7.06 21.33
CA SER A 336 -5.70 -7.00 22.62
C SER A 336 -7.14 -6.52 22.47
N ILE A 337 -7.40 -5.55 21.57
CA ILE A 337 -8.76 -5.12 21.23
C ILE A 337 -9.54 -6.28 20.60
N LEU A 338 -8.92 -7.03 19.69
CA LEU A 338 -9.55 -8.17 19.05
C LEU A 338 -9.87 -9.30 20.03
N GLU A 339 -8.97 -9.62 20.96
CA GLU A 339 -9.22 -10.61 22.02
C GLU A 339 -10.39 -10.23 22.91
N LEU A 340 -10.49 -8.95 23.31
CA LEU A 340 -11.63 -8.44 24.05
C LEU A 340 -12.92 -8.54 23.22
N GLY A 341 -12.84 -8.15 21.94
CA GLY A 341 -13.94 -8.26 21.00
C GLY A 341 -14.46 -9.69 20.88
N LEU A 342 -13.57 -10.69 20.77
CA LEU A 342 -13.96 -12.10 20.67
C LEU A 342 -14.74 -12.56 21.91
N LYS A 343 -14.32 -12.12 23.11
CA LYS A 343 -15.05 -12.38 24.36
C LYS A 343 -16.42 -11.72 24.38
N LEU A 344 -16.58 -10.53 23.81
CA LEU A 344 -17.86 -9.83 23.71
C LEU A 344 -18.80 -10.43 22.65
N THR A 345 -18.27 -11.20 21.70
CA THR A 345 -19.06 -12.02 20.76
C THR A 345 -19.32 -13.44 21.28
N SER A 346 -18.80 -13.78 22.46
CA SER A 346 -18.96 -15.11 23.07
C SER A 346 -20.29 -15.22 23.77
#